data_AF-C7M1B5-F1
#
_entry.id   AF-C7M1B5-F1
#
_cell.length_a   1.000
_cell.length_b   1.000
_cell.length_c   1.000
_cell.angle_alpha   90.00
_cell.angle_beta   90.00
_cell.angle_gamma   90.00
#
_symmetry.space_group_name_H-M   'P 1'
#
loop_
_entity.id
_entity.type
_entity.pdbx_description
1 polymer ?
#
loop_
_entity_poly.entity_id
_entity_poly.type
_entity_poly.pdbx_seq_one_letter_code
_entity_poly.pdbx_strand_id
1 'polypeptide(L)'
;MAPARQYLFVTNRGPFAISPSGSLHEAGGGLAAGLRGLLATGQARSVFAVDDGPEREHWSAVGDDRLIPAAVPEEVHRSAYDTIANELLWYCAHQLFDLAFEPIDDAHSRRAWSHYETFNELMAEAAHAVANVDDVIVVNDYHLYLVPRALRARGWQGTLVFFLHIPVPTEQEYAVLPAVVRRALLDGIAEADLIAVHAPTWAERLRALFDASGLVAPPIVVAPLPVDVVGLLERAARPDVAEAGERLDATGGALPTITRVDRIEPSKNLLRGVAAIDRMLELRPDLAGRFRALHLAYPSRGNLDKYHRLRSSLVDMIDAVNDRWRRSGWVPIEAHLSDDPARSIAAYQRFRVLLVNPVRDGLNLVAPEASLLAPPDAHIVLSRSAGIAEHIGDHVTLVDPFDVDETARALIDALERPGDLEPVRRWVHSNSWDRWLATITPTATETR
;
A
#
# COMPACT_ATOMS: atom_id res chain seq x y z
N MET A 1 18.09 33.10 7.29
CA MET A 1 17.54 31.93 6.58
C MET A 1 16.07 31.85 6.95
N ALA A 2 15.16 31.71 5.98
CA ALA A 2 13.78 31.38 6.32
C ALA A 2 13.78 30.07 7.11
N PRO A 3 12.95 29.92 8.16
CA PRO A 3 12.83 28.65 8.86
C PRO A 3 12.47 27.55 7.86
N ALA A 4 13.04 26.35 8.04
CA ALA A 4 12.68 25.20 7.22
C ALA A 4 11.17 24.94 7.40
N ARG A 5 10.44 24.79 6.28
CA ARG A 5 9.00 24.45 6.30
C ARG A 5 8.79 23.19 7.14
N GLN A 6 7.80 23.22 8.00
CA GLN A 6 7.37 22.09 8.81
C GLN A 6 6.18 21.41 8.14
N TYR A 7 6.15 20.08 8.16
CA TYR A 7 5.08 19.29 7.57
C TYR A 7 4.22 18.67 8.67
N LEU A 8 2.91 18.86 8.60
CA LEU A 8 1.95 18.19 9.47
C LEU A 8 1.23 17.10 8.68
N PHE A 9 1.63 15.86 8.88
CA PHE A 9 1.01 14.70 8.25
C PHE A 9 -0.27 14.32 8.99
N VAL A 10 -1.39 14.22 8.29
CA VAL A 10 -2.66 13.72 8.83
C VAL A 10 -2.94 12.36 8.21
N THR A 11 -3.03 11.32 9.03
CA THR A 11 -3.08 9.91 8.59
C THR A 11 -4.13 9.12 9.37
N ASN A 12 -4.67 8.03 8.80
CA ASN A 12 -5.48 7.09 9.59
C ASN A 12 -4.63 6.31 10.59
N ARG A 13 -3.38 6.00 10.25
CA ARG A 13 -2.48 5.20 11.08
C ARG A 13 -1.16 5.94 11.24
N GLY A 14 -0.71 6.06 12.48
CA GLY A 14 0.54 6.72 12.80
C GLY A 14 1.78 5.95 12.34
N PRO A 15 2.96 6.57 12.48
CA PRO A 15 4.26 5.96 12.13
C PRO A 15 4.66 4.81 13.08
N PHE A 16 4.01 4.72 14.24
CA PHE A 16 4.16 3.68 15.24
C PHE A 16 2.78 3.12 15.64
N ALA A 17 2.78 1.92 16.22
CA ALA A 17 1.62 1.29 16.83
C ALA A 17 1.92 1.01 18.31
N ILE A 18 0.91 1.06 19.17
CA ILE A 18 1.06 0.76 20.59
C ILE A 18 0.33 -0.54 20.93
N SER A 19 1.01 -1.43 21.66
CA SER A 19 0.40 -2.69 22.11
C SER A 19 -0.58 -2.43 23.26
N PRO A 20 -1.46 -3.40 23.59
CA PRO A 20 -2.30 -3.33 24.79
C PRO A 20 -1.50 -3.21 26.10
N SER A 21 -0.22 -3.59 26.09
CA SER A 21 0.69 -3.42 27.24
C SER A 21 1.41 -2.06 27.27
N GLY A 22 1.06 -1.15 26.36
CA GLY A 22 1.68 0.17 26.23
C GLY A 22 3.04 0.17 25.53
N SER A 23 3.43 -0.94 24.88
CA SER A 23 4.73 -1.03 24.19
C SER A 23 4.64 -0.45 22.79
N LEU A 24 5.55 0.46 22.45
CA LEU A 24 5.61 1.10 21.14
C LEU A 24 6.36 0.21 20.13
N HIS A 25 5.78 0.04 18.95
CA HIS A 25 6.34 -0.73 17.86
C HIS A 25 6.25 0.06 16.55
N GLU A 26 7.16 -0.20 15.62
CA GLU A 26 7.09 0.42 14.29
C GLU A 26 5.86 -0.05 13.53
N ALA A 27 5.08 0.89 12.99
CA ALA A 27 3.96 0.55 12.11
C ALA A 27 4.47 0.12 10.73
N GLY A 28 3.83 -0.89 10.15
CA GLY A 28 4.18 -1.38 8.81
C GLY A 28 3.64 -0.49 7.66
N GLY A 29 4.33 -0.54 6.52
CA GLY A 29 3.96 0.17 5.28
C GLY A 29 4.90 1.33 4.94
N GLY A 30 5.01 1.65 3.64
CA GLY A 30 5.99 2.61 3.13
C GLY A 30 5.84 4.03 3.71
N LEU A 31 4.60 4.52 3.87
CA LEU A 31 4.36 5.85 4.44
C LEU A 31 4.79 5.92 5.90
N ALA A 32 4.50 4.89 6.70
CA ALA A 32 4.87 4.85 8.11
C ALA A 32 6.40 4.86 8.28
N ALA A 33 7.13 4.07 7.49
CA ALA A 33 8.59 4.06 7.49
C ALA A 33 9.18 5.42 7.11
N GLY A 34 8.69 6.01 6.01
CA GLY A 34 9.06 7.35 5.59
C GLY A 34 8.84 8.43 6.63
N LEU A 35 7.66 8.42 7.23
CA LEU A 35 7.28 9.39 8.25
C LEU A 35 8.15 9.27 9.51
N ARG A 36 8.58 8.05 9.90
CA ARG A 36 9.58 7.89 10.98
C ARG A 36 10.89 8.58 10.64
N GLY A 37 11.36 8.46 9.39
CA GLY A 37 12.55 9.17 8.92
C GLY A 37 12.40 10.69 9.02
N LEU A 38 11.27 11.24 8.55
CA LEU A 38 10.99 12.68 8.59
C LEU A 38 10.78 13.23 10.01
N LEU A 39 10.23 12.41 10.91
CA LEU A 39 10.13 12.76 12.33
C LEU A 39 11.54 12.86 12.96
N ALA A 40 12.42 11.91 12.64
CA ALA A 40 13.79 11.89 13.16
C ALA A 40 14.62 13.11 12.74
N THR A 41 14.37 13.67 11.55
CA THR A 41 15.02 14.91 11.07
C THR A 41 14.39 16.19 11.63
N GLY A 42 13.26 16.09 12.33
CA GLY A 42 12.51 17.26 12.82
C GLY A 42 11.82 18.07 11.72
N GLN A 43 11.61 17.48 10.55
CA GLN A 43 10.89 18.10 9.43
C GLN A 43 9.38 17.85 9.51
N ALA A 44 8.94 16.85 10.26
CA ALA A 44 7.53 16.44 10.32
C ALA A 44 6.97 16.34 11.74
N ARG A 45 5.66 16.55 11.83
CA ARG A 45 4.77 16.13 12.92
C ARG A 45 3.66 15.27 12.32
N SER A 46 3.04 14.40 13.13
CA SER A 46 2.02 13.46 12.66
C SER A 46 0.78 13.51 13.54
N VAL A 47 -0.36 13.81 12.92
CA VAL A 47 -1.70 13.57 13.47
C VAL A 47 -2.20 12.23 12.95
N PHE A 48 -2.66 11.37 13.84
CA PHE A 48 -3.18 10.06 13.47
C PHE A 48 -4.33 9.60 14.36
N ALA A 49 -5.27 8.84 13.79
CA ALA A 49 -6.41 8.34 14.54
C ALA A 49 -5.99 7.31 15.59
N VAL A 50 -6.58 7.42 16.78
CA VAL A 50 -6.52 6.41 17.83
C VAL A 50 -7.91 6.20 18.40
N ASP A 51 -8.21 5.00 18.86
CA ASP A 51 -9.47 4.75 19.55
C ASP A 51 -9.47 5.51 20.88
N ASP A 52 -10.60 6.15 21.22
CA ASP A 52 -10.76 6.97 22.43
C ASP A 52 -10.82 6.18 23.75
N GLY A 53 -10.44 4.90 23.70
CA GLY A 53 -10.28 3.98 24.83
C GLY A 53 -8.87 3.96 25.45
N PRO A 54 -8.44 2.81 26.02
CA PRO A 54 -7.14 2.68 26.71
C PRO A 54 -5.92 3.02 25.84
N GLU A 55 -6.04 2.90 24.52
CA GLU A 55 -4.98 3.27 23.58
C GLU A 55 -4.57 4.74 23.73
N ARG A 56 -5.55 5.63 23.94
CA ARG A 56 -5.33 7.07 24.13
C ARG A 56 -4.46 7.38 25.36
N GLU A 57 -4.67 6.65 26.45
CA GLU A 57 -3.87 6.81 27.66
C GLU A 57 -2.42 6.39 27.41
N HIS A 58 -2.21 5.29 26.69
CA HIS A 58 -0.86 4.84 26.33
C HIS A 58 -0.14 5.84 25.43
N TRP A 59 -0.82 6.41 24.43
CA TRP A 59 -0.24 7.46 23.58
C TRP A 59 0.07 8.73 24.35
N SER A 60 -0.75 9.10 25.33
CA SER A 60 -0.47 10.24 26.21
C SER A 60 0.81 10.04 27.04
N ALA A 61 1.15 8.79 27.38
CA ALA A 61 2.37 8.46 28.12
C ALA A 61 3.65 8.48 27.27
N VAL A 62 3.56 8.47 25.94
CA VAL A 62 4.73 8.52 25.03
C VAL A 62 5.49 9.85 25.17
N GLY A 63 4.77 10.96 25.36
CA GLY A 63 5.37 12.27 25.64
C GLY A 63 6.19 12.88 24.49
N ASP A 64 5.93 12.50 23.23
CA ASP A 64 6.53 13.11 22.04
C ASP A 64 5.51 14.06 21.38
N ASP A 65 5.73 15.38 21.49
CA ASP A 65 4.83 16.41 20.95
C ASP A 65 4.72 16.40 19.42
N ARG A 66 5.55 15.62 18.72
CA ARG A 66 5.45 15.41 17.27
C ARG A 66 4.44 14.31 16.90
N LEU A 67 4.04 13.48 17.85
CA LEU A 67 3.08 12.39 17.68
C LEU A 67 1.76 12.79 18.33
N ILE A 68 0.77 13.08 17.49
CA ILE A 68 -0.46 13.76 17.90
C ILE A 68 -1.64 12.79 17.70
N PRO A 69 -2.01 12.00 18.72
CA PRO A 69 -3.14 11.09 18.63
C PRO A 69 -4.47 11.86 18.59
N ALA A 70 -5.22 11.71 17.50
CA ALA A 70 -6.58 12.19 17.36
C ALA A 70 -7.54 11.14 17.92
N ALA A 71 -8.18 11.46 19.04
CA ALA A 71 -9.12 10.56 19.69
C ALA A 71 -10.41 10.45 18.87
N VAL A 72 -10.80 9.22 18.52
CA VAL A 72 -12.03 8.92 17.78
C VAL A 72 -12.81 7.84 18.52
N PRO A 73 -14.13 7.97 18.69
CA PRO A 73 -14.97 6.90 19.22
C PRO A 73 -14.76 5.58 18.45
N GLU A 74 -14.49 4.49 19.16
CA GLU A 74 -14.20 3.17 18.55
C GLU A 74 -15.27 2.78 17.49
N GLU A 75 -16.55 3.00 17.80
CA GLU A 75 -17.63 2.70 16.85
C GLU A 75 -17.53 3.54 15.56
N VAL A 76 -17.21 4.83 15.70
CA VAL A 76 -17.06 5.76 14.56
C VAL A 76 -15.86 5.34 13.72
N HIS A 77 -14.71 5.11 14.36
CA HIS A 77 -13.49 4.69 13.66
C HIS A 77 -13.70 3.36 12.94
N ARG A 78 -14.18 2.32 13.63
CA ARG A 78 -14.41 1.00 13.05
C ARG A 78 -15.40 1.06 11.89
N SER A 79 -16.52 1.77 12.06
CA SER A 79 -17.55 1.88 11.02
C SER A 79 -17.08 2.66 9.79
N ALA A 80 -16.30 3.74 9.99
CA ALA A 80 -15.71 4.50 8.89
C ALA A 80 -14.62 3.68 8.17
N TYR A 81 -13.78 2.98 8.94
CA TYR A 81 -12.64 2.21 8.44
C TYR A 81 -13.08 0.95 7.68
N ASP A 82 -13.89 0.09 8.29
CA ASP A 82 -14.27 -1.19 7.71
C ASP A 82 -15.22 -0.98 6.53
N THR A 83 -16.36 -0.33 6.75
CA THR A 83 -17.45 -0.25 5.77
C THR A 83 -17.19 0.78 4.66
N ILE A 84 -16.84 2.03 5.01
CA ILE A 84 -16.66 3.06 3.99
C ILE A 84 -15.28 2.96 3.36
N ALA A 85 -14.22 3.03 4.15
CA ALA A 85 -12.88 3.06 3.59
C ALA A 85 -12.53 1.72 2.89
N ASN A 86 -12.71 0.58 3.56
CA ASN A 86 -12.16 -0.69 3.08
C ASN A 86 -13.13 -1.59 2.30
N GLU A 87 -14.43 -1.48 2.48
CA GLU A 87 -15.42 -2.23 1.69
C GLU A 87 -15.99 -1.43 0.51
N LEU A 88 -16.13 -0.10 0.65
CA LEU A 88 -16.68 0.75 -0.42
C LEU A 88 -15.58 1.42 -1.25
N LEU A 89 -14.75 2.28 -0.65
CA LEU A 89 -13.77 3.09 -1.38
C LEU A 89 -12.62 2.25 -1.94
N TRP A 90 -12.05 1.36 -1.13
CA TRP A 90 -10.98 0.45 -1.55
C TRP A 90 -11.45 -0.44 -2.72
N TYR A 91 -12.65 -1.04 -2.62
CA TYR A 91 -13.16 -1.91 -3.67
C TYR A 91 -13.45 -1.16 -4.97
N CYS A 92 -13.99 0.06 -4.87
CA CYS A 92 -14.20 0.92 -6.03
C CYS A 92 -12.87 1.21 -6.76
N ALA A 93 -11.88 1.74 -6.02
CA ALA A 93 -10.59 2.11 -6.58
C ALA A 93 -9.84 0.93 -7.23
N HIS A 94 -9.94 -0.25 -6.62
CA HIS A 94 -9.26 -1.45 -7.06
C HIS A 94 -10.06 -2.33 -8.03
N GLN A 95 -11.27 -1.92 -8.46
CA GLN A 95 -12.18 -2.71 -9.30
C GLN A 95 -12.50 -4.12 -8.74
N LEU A 96 -12.83 -4.18 -7.45
CA LEU A 96 -13.05 -5.46 -6.77
C LEU A 96 -14.52 -5.82 -6.59
N PHE A 97 -15.44 -4.94 -6.97
CA PHE A 97 -16.87 -5.24 -6.86
C PHE A 97 -17.29 -6.35 -7.83
N ASP A 98 -18.03 -7.31 -7.29
CA ASP A 98 -18.92 -8.13 -8.10
C ASP A 98 -20.20 -7.33 -8.34
N LEU A 99 -20.28 -6.64 -9.49
CA LEU A 99 -21.36 -5.70 -9.81
C LEU A 99 -22.76 -6.35 -9.86
N ALA A 100 -22.84 -7.69 -9.89
CA ALA A 100 -24.12 -8.38 -9.78
C ALA A 100 -24.72 -8.32 -8.35
N PHE A 101 -23.88 -8.10 -7.33
CA PHE A 101 -24.27 -8.14 -5.93
C PHE A 101 -23.85 -6.90 -5.13
N GLU A 102 -22.87 -6.13 -5.61
CA GLU A 102 -22.21 -5.07 -4.85
C GLU A 102 -21.92 -3.83 -5.69
N PRO A 103 -21.83 -2.64 -5.05
CA PRO A 103 -22.07 -2.35 -3.63
C PRO A 103 -23.57 -2.31 -3.28
N ILE A 104 -23.86 -2.43 -1.99
CA ILE A 104 -25.22 -2.31 -1.45
C ILE A 104 -25.35 -0.96 -0.74
N ASP A 105 -26.32 -0.14 -1.17
CA ASP A 105 -26.65 1.16 -0.55
C ASP A 105 -27.89 1.02 0.35
N ASP A 106 -27.67 0.58 1.60
CA ASP A 106 -28.72 0.32 2.58
C ASP A 106 -28.60 1.24 3.82
N ALA A 107 -29.43 0.98 4.85
CA ALA A 107 -29.40 1.78 6.08
C ALA A 107 -28.07 1.64 6.85
N HIS A 108 -27.38 0.50 6.74
CA HIS A 108 -26.11 0.26 7.40
C HIS A 108 -25.01 1.08 6.75
N SER A 109 -24.89 1.04 5.42
CA SER A 109 -23.88 1.81 4.68
C SER A 109 -24.10 3.32 4.81
N ARG A 110 -25.34 3.80 4.84
CA ARG A 110 -25.66 5.22 5.11
C ARG A 110 -25.27 5.67 6.52
N ARG A 111 -25.49 4.83 7.55
CA ARG A 111 -25.01 5.12 8.91
C ARG A 111 -23.48 5.16 8.95
N ALA A 112 -22.82 4.21 8.29
CA ALA A 112 -21.37 4.19 8.19
C ALA A 112 -20.82 5.42 7.46
N TRP A 113 -21.54 5.94 6.46
CA TRP A 113 -21.19 7.20 5.81
C TRP A 113 -21.22 8.38 6.78
N SER A 114 -22.25 8.50 7.62
CA SER A 114 -22.28 9.55 8.66
C SER A 114 -21.13 9.39 9.67
N HIS A 115 -20.72 8.17 10.00
CA HIS A 115 -19.52 7.95 10.81
C HIS A 115 -18.23 8.34 10.08
N TYR A 116 -18.15 8.12 8.76
CA TYR A 116 -17.02 8.57 7.96
C TYR A 116 -16.91 10.10 7.90
N GLU A 117 -18.04 10.81 7.81
CA GLU A 117 -18.10 12.27 7.94
C GLU A 117 -17.60 12.71 9.32
N THR A 118 -18.15 12.15 10.42
CA THR A 118 -17.71 12.44 11.79
C THR A 118 -16.21 12.16 12.00
N PHE A 119 -15.71 11.04 11.47
CA PHE A 119 -14.29 10.68 11.54
C PHE A 119 -13.42 11.75 10.90
N ASN A 120 -13.76 12.20 9.68
CA ASN A 120 -13.02 13.23 8.98
C ASN A 120 -13.08 14.59 9.71
N GLU A 121 -14.22 14.93 10.30
CA GLU A 121 -14.39 16.15 11.11
C GLU A 121 -13.48 16.15 12.34
N LEU A 122 -13.40 15.03 13.07
CA LEU A 122 -12.52 14.87 14.24
C LEU A 122 -11.04 14.95 13.85
N MET A 123 -10.66 14.32 12.73
CA MET A 123 -9.29 14.39 12.21
C MET A 123 -8.91 15.81 11.78
N ALA A 124 -9.83 16.54 11.14
CA ALA A 124 -9.63 17.94 10.76
C ALA A 124 -9.52 18.86 11.99
N GLU A 125 -10.34 18.63 13.02
CA GLU A 125 -10.25 19.36 14.30
C GLU A 125 -8.89 19.15 14.97
N ALA A 126 -8.46 17.89 15.11
CA ALA A 126 -7.17 17.56 15.72
C ALA A 126 -6.00 18.19 14.96
N ALA A 127 -6.02 18.15 13.62
CA ALA A 127 -5.00 18.79 12.80
C ALA A 127 -5.01 20.32 12.92
N HIS A 128 -6.19 20.94 12.90
CA HIS A 128 -6.31 22.39 13.02
C HIS A 128 -5.82 22.91 14.38
N ALA A 129 -6.06 22.17 15.46
CA ALA A 129 -5.68 22.57 16.82
C ALA A 129 -4.16 22.67 17.04
N VAL A 130 -3.36 21.98 16.23
CA VAL A 130 -1.90 21.86 16.41
C VAL A 130 -1.09 22.46 15.25
N ALA A 131 -1.75 22.82 14.15
CA ALA A 131 -1.10 23.40 12.99
C ALA A 131 -0.64 24.84 13.27
N ASN A 132 0.56 25.17 12.82
CA ASN A 132 1.10 26.52 12.79
C ASN A 132 0.84 27.15 11.43
N VAL A 133 0.66 28.47 11.35
CA VAL A 133 0.33 29.20 10.10
C VAL A 133 1.25 28.89 8.91
N ASP A 134 2.52 28.57 9.18
CA ASP A 134 3.55 28.28 8.17
C ASP A 134 3.69 26.77 7.83
N ASP A 135 2.89 25.90 8.46
CA ASP A 135 2.91 24.48 8.18
C ASP A 135 2.35 24.16 6.79
N VAL A 136 2.89 23.11 6.18
CA VAL A 136 2.23 22.40 5.09
C VAL A 136 1.47 21.21 5.69
N ILE A 137 0.14 21.25 5.65
CA ILE A 137 -0.68 20.10 6.07
C ILE A 137 -0.74 19.12 4.91
N VAL A 138 -0.28 17.88 5.14
CA VAL A 138 -0.35 16.79 4.17
C VAL A 138 -1.37 15.77 4.65
N VAL A 139 -2.57 15.81 4.07
CA VAL A 139 -3.65 14.85 4.33
C VAL A 139 -3.41 13.60 3.50
N ASN A 140 -3.36 12.44 4.16
CA ASN A 140 -3.01 11.19 3.52
C ASN A 140 -4.19 10.24 3.42
N ASP A 141 -4.44 9.88 2.17
CA ASP A 141 -5.17 8.71 1.71
C ASP A 141 -6.70 8.75 1.79
N TYR A 142 -7.33 7.75 1.18
CA TYR A 142 -8.77 7.61 1.00
C TYR A 142 -9.60 7.55 2.28
N HIS A 143 -8.97 7.36 3.45
CA HIS A 143 -9.64 7.45 4.74
C HIS A 143 -10.08 8.89 5.06
N LEU A 144 -9.42 9.88 4.45
CA LEU A 144 -9.46 11.28 4.84
C LEU A 144 -9.88 12.22 3.68
N TYR A 145 -10.71 11.75 2.74
CA TYR A 145 -11.15 12.56 1.57
C TYR A 145 -11.82 13.88 1.98
N LEU A 146 -12.49 13.94 3.14
CA LEU A 146 -13.27 15.11 3.55
C LEU A 146 -12.48 16.08 4.43
N VAL A 147 -11.32 15.67 4.95
CA VAL A 147 -10.47 16.51 5.81
C VAL A 147 -10.09 17.84 5.14
N PRO A 148 -9.73 17.93 3.84
CA PRO A 148 -9.31 19.21 3.29
C PRO A 148 -10.40 20.27 3.35
N ARG A 149 -11.63 19.93 2.92
CA ARG A 149 -12.82 20.79 3.07
C ARG A 149 -13.13 21.12 4.53
N ALA A 150 -13.05 20.15 5.43
CA ALA A 150 -13.31 20.36 6.86
C ALA A 150 -12.28 21.32 7.50
N LEU A 151 -11.02 21.32 7.04
CA LEU A 151 -9.99 22.28 7.45
C LEU A 151 -10.28 23.69 6.92
N ARG A 152 -10.67 23.83 5.64
CA ARG A 152 -11.06 25.14 5.07
C ARG A 152 -12.28 25.72 5.78
N ALA A 153 -13.29 24.91 6.08
CA ALA A 153 -14.47 25.33 6.83
C ALA A 153 -14.12 25.83 8.26
N ARG A 154 -13.04 25.32 8.86
CA ARG A 154 -12.49 25.77 10.15
C ARG A 154 -11.60 27.01 10.03
N GLY A 155 -11.44 27.57 8.83
CA GLY A 155 -10.66 28.79 8.60
C GLY A 155 -9.17 28.55 8.37
N TRP A 156 -8.72 27.32 8.11
CA TRP A 156 -7.33 27.07 7.73
C TRP A 156 -6.99 27.76 6.40
N GLN A 157 -6.06 28.73 6.44
CA GLN A 157 -5.59 29.48 5.26
C GLN A 157 -4.19 29.06 4.79
N GLY A 158 -3.53 28.14 5.51
CA GLY A 158 -2.21 27.65 5.15
C GLY A 158 -2.22 26.67 3.99
N THR A 159 -1.04 26.16 3.63
CA THR A 159 -0.90 25.22 2.50
C THR A 159 -1.46 23.84 2.87
N LEU A 160 -2.24 23.27 1.96
CA LEU A 160 -2.96 22.02 2.14
C LEU A 160 -2.73 21.10 0.95
N VAL A 161 -2.17 19.92 1.22
CA VAL A 161 -1.88 18.90 0.22
C VAL A 161 -2.72 17.67 0.52
N PHE A 162 -3.36 17.10 -0.49
CA PHE A 162 -3.99 15.77 -0.39
C PHE A 162 -3.18 14.75 -1.16
N PHE A 163 -2.73 13.68 -0.50
CA PHE A 163 -2.00 12.59 -1.15
C PHE A 163 -2.88 11.33 -1.20
N LEU A 164 -3.22 10.85 -2.39
CA LEU A 164 -3.97 9.61 -2.58
C LEU A 164 -3.04 8.43 -2.88
N HIS A 165 -3.05 7.40 -2.03
CA HIS A 165 -2.11 6.27 -2.14
C HIS A 165 -2.67 5.06 -2.91
N ILE A 166 -3.98 4.98 -3.07
CA ILE A 166 -4.66 3.92 -3.82
C ILE A 166 -4.81 4.29 -5.30
N PRO A 167 -5.14 3.34 -6.19
CA PRO A 167 -5.47 3.66 -7.58
C PRO A 167 -6.64 4.64 -7.67
N VAL A 168 -6.75 5.30 -8.82
CA VAL A 168 -7.93 6.13 -9.14
C VAL A 168 -8.86 5.34 -10.08
N PRO A 169 -10.15 5.17 -9.73
CA PRO A 169 -11.11 4.49 -10.58
C PRO A 169 -11.38 5.29 -11.85
N THR A 170 -11.85 4.61 -12.90
CA THR A 170 -12.42 5.31 -14.07
C THR A 170 -13.75 5.97 -13.71
N GLU A 171 -14.26 6.87 -14.56
CA GLU A 171 -15.59 7.49 -14.36
C GLU A 171 -16.69 6.43 -14.19
N GLN A 172 -16.67 5.38 -15.02
CA GLN A 172 -17.66 4.30 -14.95
C GLN A 172 -17.57 3.51 -13.64
N GLU A 173 -16.36 3.20 -13.18
CA GLU A 173 -16.14 2.52 -11.89
C GLU A 173 -16.56 3.40 -10.71
N TYR A 174 -16.27 4.69 -10.79
CA TYR A 174 -16.61 5.66 -9.76
C TYR A 174 -18.12 5.87 -9.66
N ALA A 175 -18.84 5.85 -10.80
CA ALA A 175 -20.28 5.99 -10.89
C ALA A 175 -21.08 4.88 -10.18
N VAL A 176 -20.42 3.80 -9.75
CA VAL A 176 -21.02 2.74 -8.94
C VAL A 176 -21.27 3.19 -7.49
N LEU A 177 -20.47 4.14 -6.97
CA LEU A 177 -20.66 4.69 -5.63
C LEU A 177 -21.96 5.51 -5.52
N PRO A 178 -22.63 5.60 -4.35
CA PRO A 178 -23.80 6.46 -4.19
C PRO A 178 -23.50 7.92 -4.55
N ALA A 179 -24.44 8.61 -5.21
CA ALA A 179 -24.21 9.96 -5.73
C ALA A 179 -23.79 10.99 -4.67
N VAL A 180 -24.34 10.88 -3.45
CA VAL A 180 -23.96 11.73 -2.31
C VAL A 180 -22.50 11.51 -1.90
N VAL A 181 -22.05 10.26 -1.88
CA VAL A 181 -20.67 9.89 -1.57
C VAL A 181 -19.74 10.44 -2.64
N ARG A 182 -20.02 10.18 -3.92
CA ARG A 182 -19.19 10.67 -5.04
C ARG A 182 -18.96 12.17 -4.98
N ARG A 183 -20.03 12.95 -4.78
CA ARG A 183 -19.95 14.40 -4.68
C ARG A 183 -19.11 14.81 -3.48
N ALA A 184 -19.38 14.26 -2.31
CA ALA A 184 -18.68 14.63 -1.08
C ALA A 184 -17.17 14.36 -1.15
N LEU A 185 -16.76 13.25 -1.75
CA LEU A 185 -15.33 12.91 -1.87
C LEU A 185 -14.58 13.92 -2.74
N LEU A 186 -15.08 14.23 -3.95
CA LEU A 186 -14.43 15.19 -4.85
C LEU A 186 -14.51 16.62 -4.30
N ASP A 187 -15.67 17.04 -3.78
CA ASP A 187 -15.81 18.32 -3.07
C ASP A 187 -14.83 18.43 -1.89
N GLY A 188 -14.55 17.31 -1.21
CA GLY A 188 -13.64 17.24 -0.08
C GLY A 188 -12.21 17.60 -0.48
N ILE A 189 -11.69 16.96 -1.52
CA ILE A 189 -10.31 17.15 -1.98
C ILE A 189 -10.12 18.34 -2.94
N ALA A 190 -11.21 18.88 -3.50
CA ALA A 190 -11.17 20.11 -4.31
C ALA A 190 -10.66 21.33 -3.52
N GLU A 191 -10.74 21.27 -2.18
CA GLU A 191 -10.32 22.34 -1.27
C GLU A 191 -8.82 22.30 -0.92
N ALA A 192 -8.10 21.30 -1.42
CA ALA A 192 -6.64 21.23 -1.32
C ALA A 192 -5.97 22.17 -2.34
N ASP A 193 -4.80 22.70 -1.99
CA ASP A 193 -3.98 23.51 -2.89
C ASP A 193 -3.24 22.66 -3.94
N LEU A 194 -3.03 21.37 -3.63
CA LEU A 194 -2.38 20.40 -4.51
C LEU A 194 -2.83 18.98 -4.15
N ILE A 195 -3.00 18.16 -5.18
CA ILE A 195 -3.26 16.73 -5.04
C ILE A 195 -2.08 15.94 -5.59
N ALA A 196 -1.56 14.99 -4.82
CA ALA A 196 -0.49 14.10 -5.23
C ALA A 196 -0.98 12.66 -5.39
N VAL A 197 -0.49 11.99 -6.44
CA VAL A 197 -0.77 10.58 -6.75
C VAL A 197 0.51 9.86 -7.15
N HIS A 198 0.48 8.53 -7.17
CA HIS A 198 1.69 7.72 -7.41
C HIS A 198 2.09 7.54 -8.88
N ALA A 199 1.17 7.64 -9.84
CA ALA A 199 1.44 7.33 -11.24
C ALA A 199 0.68 8.26 -12.20
N PRO A 200 1.22 8.50 -13.42
CA PRO A 200 0.55 9.30 -14.44
C PRO A 200 -0.88 8.85 -14.76
N THR A 201 -1.15 7.55 -14.88
CA THR A 201 -2.52 7.04 -15.12
C THR A 201 -3.48 7.45 -14.02
N TRP A 202 -3.05 7.45 -12.75
CA TRP A 202 -3.89 7.87 -11.63
C TRP A 202 -4.19 9.37 -11.68
N ALA A 203 -3.23 10.19 -12.12
CA ALA A 203 -3.43 11.63 -12.29
C ALA A 203 -4.42 11.93 -13.42
N GLU A 204 -4.30 11.24 -14.55
CA GLU A 204 -5.22 11.37 -15.69
C GLU A 204 -6.64 11.00 -15.29
N ARG A 205 -6.82 9.86 -14.64
CA ARG A 205 -8.14 9.42 -14.19
C ARG A 205 -8.75 10.38 -13.18
N LEU A 206 -7.95 10.92 -12.27
CA LEU A 206 -8.45 11.88 -11.29
C LEU A 206 -8.93 13.18 -11.95
N ARG A 207 -8.18 13.69 -12.94
CA ARG A 207 -8.62 14.83 -13.76
C ARG A 207 -9.96 14.54 -14.45
N ALA A 208 -10.09 13.36 -15.06
CA ALA A 208 -11.34 12.95 -15.69
C ALA A 208 -12.52 12.89 -14.70
N LEU A 209 -12.30 12.44 -13.46
CA LEU A 209 -13.34 12.46 -12.42
C LEU A 209 -13.75 13.90 -12.05
N PHE A 210 -12.79 14.83 -11.93
CA PHE A 210 -13.09 16.24 -11.69
C PHE A 210 -13.87 16.85 -12.86
N ASP A 211 -13.42 16.64 -14.10
CA ASP A 211 -14.08 17.13 -15.31
C ASP A 211 -15.54 16.64 -15.40
N ALA A 212 -15.76 15.34 -15.18
CA ALA A 212 -17.10 14.73 -15.17
C ALA A 212 -18.00 15.27 -14.05
N SER A 213 -17.41 15.71 -12.94
CA SER A 213 -18.15 16.31 -11.80
C SER A 213 -18.47 17.79 -11.99
N GLY A 214 -17.82 18.47 -12.94
CA GLY A 214 -17.93 19.92 -13.15
C GLY A 214 -17.18 20.77 -12.11
N LEU A 215 -16.32 20.15 -11.29
CA LEU A 215 -15.45 20.83 -10.34
C LEU A 215 -14.12 21.19 -11.00
N VAL A 216 -13.52 22.31 -10.57
CA VAL A 216 -12.16 22.66 -10.98
C VAL A 216 -11.19 21.82 -10.15
N ALA A 217 -10.40 20.98 -10.80
CA ALA A 217 -9.36 20.22 -10.13
C ALA A 217 -8.24 21.14 -9.62
N PRO A 218 -7.76 20.96 -8.37
CA PRO A 218 -6.47 21.49 -7.95
C PRO A 218 -5.34 20.97 -8.86
N PRO A 219 -4.15 21.60 -8.84
CA PRO A 219 -2.96 21.03 -9.45
C PRO A 219 -2.74 19.58 -8.99
N ILE A 220 -2.69 18.65 -9.94
CA ILE A 220 -2.41 17.23 -9.70
C ILE A 220 -0.99 16.90 -10.15
N VAL A 221 -0.16 16.43 -9.21
CA VAL A 221 1.23 16.04 -9.44
C VAL A 221 1.43 14.52 -9.24
N VAL A 222 2.44 13.99 -9.92
CA VAL A 222 2.85 12.58 -9.78
C VAL A 222 4.09 12.54 -8.88
N ALA A 223 3.99 11.86 -7.74
CA ALA A 223 5.04 11.78 -6.72
C ALA A 223 5.09 10.37 -6.10
N PRO A 224 5.65 9.35 -6.77
CA PRO A 224 5.71 7.99 -6.24
C PRO A 224 6.43 7.97 -4.89
N LEU A 225 5.85 7.27 -3.91
CA LEU A 225 6.43 7.19 -2.57
C LEU A 225 7.87 6.62 -2.59
N PRO A 226 8.84 7.28 -1.95
CA PRO A 226 10.19 6.77 -1.77
C PRO A 226 10.25 5.50 -0.92
N VAL A 227 11.26 4.67 -1.18
CA VAL A 227 11.63 3.57 -0.27
C VAL A 227 12.51 4.14 0.85
N ASP A 228 12.28 3.70 2.09
CA ASP A 228 13.22 3.93 3.20
C ASP A 228 14.45 3.03 3.05
N VAL A 229 15.39 3.46 2.20
CA VAL A 229 16.60 2.68 1.88
C VAL A 229 17.43 2.40 3.12
N VAL A 230 17.62 3.39 3.99
CA VAL A 230 18.45 3.27 5.19
C VAL A 230 17.80 2.30 6.17
N GLY A 231 16.52 2.51 6.50
CA GLY A 231 15.80 1.64 7.41
C GLY A 231 15.69 0.19 6.90
N LEU A 232 15.51 0.00 5.59
CA LEU A 232 15.48 -1.34 5.00
C LEU A 232 16.84 -2.06 5.13
N LEU A 233 17.95 -1.38 4.81
CA LEU A 233 19.30 -1.97 4.92
C LEU A 233 19.67 -2.28 6.38
N GLU A 234 19.36 -1.38 7.31
CA GLU A 234 19.56 -1.60 8.74
C GLU A 234 18.71 -2.77 9.25
N ARG A 235 17.44 -2.84 8.84
CA ARG A 235 16.55 -3.95 9.20
C ARG A 235 17.05 -5.28 8.64
N ALA A 236 17.55 -5.29 7.41
CA ALA A 236 18.10 -6.47 6.74
C ALA A 236 19.39 -7.00 7.36
N ALA A 237 20.14 -6.15 8.06
CA ALA A 237 21.36 -6.52 8.79
C ALA A 237 21.10 -7.10 10.20
N ARG A 238 19.85 -7.13 10.67
CA ARG A 238 19.53 -7.63 12.02
C ARG A 238 19.67 -9.16 12.12
N PRO A 239 20.10 -9.71 13.27
CA PRO A 239 20.32 -11.15 13.44
C PRO A 239 19.09 -12.02 13.17
N ASP A 240 17.89 -11.52 13.48
CA ASP A 240 16.64 -12.24 13.26
C ASP A 240 16.33 -12.47 11.76
N VAL A 241 16.79 -11.57 10.88
CA VAL A 241 16.71 -11.77 9.41
C VAL A 241 17.67 -12.85 8.97
N ALA A 242 18.90 -12.86 9.51
CA ALA A 242 19.88 -13.88 9.20
C ALA A 242 19.36 -15.27 9.61
N GLU A 243 18.82 -15.39 10.82
CA GLU A 243 18.20 -16.62 11.33
C GLU A 243 16.97 -17.04 10.50
N ALA A 244 16.11 -16.08 10.11
CA ALA A 244 15.01 -16.35 9.19
C ALA A 244 15.49 -16.87 7.83
N GLY A 245 16.60 -16.33 7.34
CA GLY A 245 17.28 -16.78 6.15
C GLY A 245 17.79 -18.22 6.24
N GLU A 246 18.48 -18.56 7.33
CA GLU A 246 18.95 -19.92 7.59
C GLU A 246 17.80 -20.92 7.63
N ARG A 247 16.65 -20.55 8.23
CA ARG A 247 15.44 -21.37 8.22
C ARG A 247 14.89 -21.59 6.81
N LEU A 248 14.88 -20.54 5.97
CA LEU A 248 14.46 -20.66 4.57
C LEU A 248 15.44 -21.54 3.78
N ASP A 249 16.74 -21.43 4.02
CA ASP A 249 17.75 -22.23 3.31
C ASP A 249 17.67 -23.72 3.70
N ALA A 250 17.32 -24.01 4.96
CA ALA A 250 17.12 -25.37 5.46
C ALA A 250 15.93 -26.11 4.81
N THR A 251 14.85 -25.40 4.46
CA THR A 251 13.66 -26.01 3.82
C THR A 251 13.75 -26.08 2.30
N GLY A 252 14.42 -25.12 1.67
CA GLY A 252 14.47 -25.02 0.20
C GLY A 252 15.74 -25.53 -0.47
N GLY A 253 16.83 -25.72 0.28
CA GLY A 253 18.14 -26.03 -0.28
C GLY A 253 18.60 -24.98 -1.30
N ALA A 254 19.33 -25.42 -2.32
CA ALA A 254 19.90 -24.55 -3.36
C ALA A 254 18.96 -24.28 -4.55
N LEU A 255 17.65 -24.56 -4.41
CA LEU A 255 16.70 -24.39 -5.52
C LEU A 255 16.44 -22.90 -5.82
N PRO A 256 16.38 -22.50 -7.11
CA PRO A 256 15.94 -21.17 -7.47
C PRO A 256 14.52 -20.93 -6.93
N THR A 257 14.32 -19.76 -6.33
CA THR A 257 13.09 -19.44 -5.59
C THR A 257 12.25 -18.43 -6.35
N ILE A 258 10.99 -18.77 -6.63
CA ILE A 258 9.96 -17.80 -7.03
C ILE A 258 9.32 -17.29 -5.75
N THR A 259 9.57 -16.04 -5.39
CA THR A 259 9.05 -15.42 -4.16
C THR A 259 7.89 -14.50 -4.48
N ARG A 260 6.90 -14.48 -3.60
CA ARG A 260 5.95 -13.36 -3.48
C ARG A 260 5.80 -12.97 -2.01
N VAL A 261 5.60 -11.67 -1.78
CA VAL A 261 5.44 -11.09 -0.45
C VAL A 261 4.25 -10.14 -0.49
N ASP A 262 3.12 -10.58 0.05
CA ASP A 262 1.87 -9.84 -0.02
C ASP A 262 1.06 -9.99 1.26
N ARG A 263 0.05 -9.12 1.38
CA ARG A 263 -1.07 -9.38 2.28
C ARG A 263 -2.09 -10.27 1.56
N ILE A 264 -2.83 -11.07 2.32
CA ILE A 264 -4.03 -11.77 1.84
C ILE A 264 -5.09 -10.72 1.57
N GLU A 265 -5.07 -10.18 0.36
CA GLU A 265 -5.84 -9.03 -0.08
C GLU A 265 -6.30 -9.28 -1.53
N PRO A 266 -7.60 -9.16 -1.85
CA PRO A 266 -8.12 -9.43 -3.20
C PRO A 266 -7.35 -8.74 -4.34
N SER A 267 -6.88 -7.51 -4.14
CA SER A 267 -6.12 -6.78 -5.17
C SER A 267 -4.76 -7.41 -5.49
N LYS A 268 -4.18 -8.24 -4.60
CA LYS A 268 -2.85 -8.85 -4.76
C LYS A 268 -2.82 -10.09 -5.66
N ASN A 269 -3.97 -10.52 -6.17
CA ASN A 269 -4.07 -11.53 -7.23
C ASN A 269 -3.42 -12.89 -6.87
N LEU A 270 -3.54 -13.28 -5.59
CA LEU A 270 -2.89 -14.46 -5.01
C LEU A 270 -3.25 -15.76 -5.75
N LEU A 271 -4.54 -15.94 -6.04
CA LEU A 271 -5.06 -17.14 -6.70
C LEU A 271 -4.50 -17.31 -8.12
N ARG A 272 -4.43 -16.23 -8.92
CA ARG A 272 -3.83 -16.32 -10.26
C ARG A 272 -2.32 -16.53 -10.21
N GLY A 273 -1.65 -16.06 -9.15
CA GLY A 273 -0.25 -16.40 -8.91
C GLY A 273 -0.06 -17.91 -8.68
N VAL A 274 -0.91 -18.55 -7.88
CA VAL A 274 -0.90 -20.02 -7.71
C VAL A 274 -1.23 -20.72 -9.03
N ALA A 275 -2.24 -20.23 -9.77
CA ALA A 275 -2.60 -20.75 -11.08
C ALA A 275 -1.44 -20.70 -12.08
N ALA A 276 -0.64 -19.63 -12.06
CA ALA A 276 0.52 -19.48 -12.93
C ALA A 276 1.62 -20.49 -12.61
N ILE A 277 1.80 -20.87 -11.35
CA ILE A 277 2.74 -21.95 -10.96
C ILE A 277 2.25 -23.31 -11.46
N ASP A 278 0.96 -23.63 -11.29
CA ASP A 278 0.37 -24.85 -11.83
C ASP A 278 0.53 -24.89 -13.36
N ARG A 279 0.18 -23.79 -14.03
CA ARG A 279 0.25 -23.66 -15.47
C ARG A 279 1.69 -23.74 -16.01
N MET A 280 2.66 -23.17 -15.29
CA MET A 280 4.07 -23.30 -15.59
C MET A 280 4.50 -24.78 -15.60
N LEU A 281 4.08 -25.56 -14.60
CA LEU A 281 4.39 -26.99 -14.51
C LEU A 281 3.68 -27.82 -15.59
N GLU A 282 2.49 -27.42 -16.02
CA GLU A 282 1.83 -28.03 -17.20
C GLU A 282 2.59 -27.78 -18.50
N LEU A 283 3.06 -26.54 -18.71
CA LEU A 283 3.82 -26.16 -19.89
C LEU A 283 5.24 -26.76 -19.90
N ARG A 284 5.84 -26.90 -18.73
CA ARG A 284 7.22 -27.40 -18.53
C ARG A 284 7.27 -28.39 -17.37
N PRO A 285 6.76 -29.64 -17.56
CA PRO A 285 6.81 -30.67 -16.51
C PRO A 285 8.23 -31.02 -16.06
N ASP A 286 9.24 -30.74 -16.88
CA ASP A 286 10.67 -30.92 -16.58
C ASP A 286 11.20 -29.96 -15.50
N LEU A 287 10.46 -28.89 -15.16
CA LEU A 287 10.78 -28.01 -14.04
C LEU A 287 10.38 -28.59 -12.67
N ALA A 288 9.64 -29.70 -12.63
CA ALA A 288 9.28 -30.36 -11.38
C ALA A 288 10.54 -30.75 -10.59
N GLY A 289 10.64 -30.29 -9.34
CA GLY A 289 11.82 -30.50 -8.48
C GLY A 289 13.01 -29.57 -8.77
N ARG A 290 12.88 -28.61 -9.68
CA ARG A 290 13.97 -27.69 -10.09
C ARG A 290 13.83 -26.26 -9.58
N PHE A 291 12.75 -25.93 -8.89
CA PHE A 291 12.51 -24.64 -8.27
C PHE A 291 11.71 -24.82 -6.97
N ARG A 292 11.58 -23.76 -6.19
CA ARG A 292 10.54 -23.67 -5.14
C ARG A 292 9.75 -22.36 -5.31
N ALA A 293 8.45 -22.39 -5.05
CA ALA A 293 7.65 -21.17 -4.94
C ALA A 293 7.42 -20.85 -3.45
N LEU A 294 7.92 -19.70 -2.99
CA LEU A 294 7.77 -19.22 -1.63
C LEU A 294 6.67 -18.16 -1.58
N HIS A 295 5.51 -18.53 -1.04
CA HIS A 295 4.35 -17.66 -0.89
C HIS A 295 4.30 -17.10 0.52
N LEU A 296 4.81 -15.88 0.73
CA LEU A 296 4.69 -15.16 1.99
C LEU A 296 3.43 -14.28 1.93
N ALA A 297 2.35 -14.73 2.55
CA ALA A 297 1.03 -14.09 2.43
C ALA A 297 0.43 -13.82 3.82
N TYR A 298 0.48 -12.58 4.27
CA TYR A 298 0.14 -12.21 5.64
C TYR A 298 -1.34 -11.88 5.82
N PRO A 299 -1.99 -12.21 6.96
CA PRO A 299 -3.39 -11.89 7.18
C PRO A 299 -3.66 -10.39 7.05
N SER A 300 -4.79 -10.04 6.44
CA SER A 300 -5.29 -8.67 6.36
C SER A 300 -6.77 -8.64 6.64
N ARG A 301 -7.23 -7.60 7.37
CA ARG A 301 -8.65 -7.32 7.63
C ARG A 301 -9.45 -8.58 7.96
N GLY A 302 -8.93 -9.37 8.90
CA GLY A 302 -9.47 -10.69 9.29
C GLY A 302 -10.79 -10.63 10.05
N ASN A 303 -11.47 -9.49 10.05
CA ASN A 303 -12.85 -9.29 10.49
C ASN A 303 -13.83 -9.28 9.30
N LEU A 304 -13.34 -9.20 8.06
CA LEU A 304 -14.17 -9.12 6.85
C LEU A 304 -14.28 -10.51 6.18
N ASP A 305 -15.51 -10.97 5.96
CA ASP A 305 -15.80 -12.30 5.40
C ASP A 305 -15.12 -12.58 4.06
N LYS A 306 -14.97 -11.55 3.21
CA LYS A 306 -14.32 -11.67 1.90
C LYS A 306 -12.85 -12.07 2.01
N TYR A 307 -12.16 -11.58 3.04
CA TYR A 307 -10.76 -11.89 3.30
C TYR A 307 -10.59 -13.30 3.85
N HIS A 308 -11.52 -13.75 4.70
CA HIS A 308 -11.57 -15.14 5.13
C HIS A 308 -11.79 -16.10 3.95
N ARG A 309 -12.75 -15.80 3.08
CA ARG A 309 -13.01 -16.61 1.88
C ARG A 309 -11.78 -16.69 0.97
N LEU A 310 -11.13 -15.55 0.71
CA LEU A 310 -9.88 -15.51 -0.08
C LEU A 310 -8.79 -16.38 0.55
N ARG A 311 -8.61 -16.31 1.87
CA ARG A 311 -7.63 -17.14 2.59
C ARG A 311 -7.93 -18.62 2.43
N SER A 312 -9.18 -19.05 2.60
CA SER A 312 -9.58 -20.44 2.41
C SER A 312 -9.33 -20.90 0.97
N SER A 313 -9.80 -20.14 -0.03
CA SER A 313 -9.57 -20.47 -1.44
C SER A 313 -8.09 -20.53 -1.81
N LEU A 314 -7.27 -19.67 -1.20
CA LEU A 314 -5.82 -19.70 -1.41
C LEU A 314 -5.19 -20.99 -0.87
N VAL A 315 -5.54 -21.40 0.35
CA VAL A 315 -5.05 -22.64 0.96
C VAL A 315 -5.48 -23.84 0.13
N ASP A 316 -6.78 -23.95 -0.19
CA ASP A 316 -7.32 -25.07 -0.97
C ASP A 316 -6.64 -25.20 -2.34
N MET A 317 -6.38 -24.07 -3.01
CA MET A 317 -5.72 -24.05 -4.31
C MET A 317 -4.25 -24.44 -4.22
N ILE A 318 -3.53 -23.97 -3.19
CA ILE A 318 -2.13 -24.35 -2.95
C ILE A 318 -2.03 -25.85 -2.68
N ASP A 319 -2.92 -26.40 -1.85
CA ASP A 319 -2.95 -27.83 -1.53
C ASP A 319 -3.24 -28.67 -2.78
N ALA A 320 -4.20 -28.26 -3.61
CA ALA A 320 -4.50 -28.94 -4.87
C ALA A 320 -3.30 -28.97 -5.85
N VAL A 321 -2.60 -27.85 -6.01
CA VAL A 321 -1.39 -27.77 -6.85
C VAL A 321 -0.26 -28.61 -6.28
N ASN A 322 -0.05 -28.54 -4.96
CA ASN A 322 0.95 -29.32 -4.27
C ASN A 322 0.68 -30.83 -4.41
N ASP A 323 -0.56 -31.30 -4.22
CA ASP A 323 -0.90 -32.71 -4.35
C ASP A 323 -0.71 -33.25 -5.77
N ARG A 324 -1.02 -32.42 -6.79
CA ARG A 324 -0.82 -32.78 -8.20
C ARG A 324 0.66 -32.96 -8.55
N TRP A 325 1.52 -32.07 -8.06
CA TRP A 325 2.89 -31.96 -8.55
C TRP A 325 3.97 -32.44 -7.57
N ARG A 326 3.67 -32.60 -6.27
CA ARG A 326 4.64 -33.06 -5.28
C ARG A 326 5.39 -34.30 -5.74
N ARG A 327 6.68 -34.35 -5.39
CA ARG A 327 7.56 -35.50 -5.62
C ARG A 327 8.28 -35.83 -4.31
N SER A 328 8.99 -36.95 -4.27
CA SER A 328 9.72 -37.35 -3.07
C SER A 328 10.71 -36.26 -2.67
N GLY A 329 10.48 -35.61 -1.51
CA GLY A 329 11.33 -34.54 -0.99
C GLY A 329 11.12 -33.16 -1.61
N TRP A 330 10.09 -32.96 -2.44
CA TRP A 330 9.80 -31.67 -3.07
C TRP A 330 8.30 -31.34 -3.08
N VAL A 331 7.98 -30.13 -2.64
CA VAL A 331 6.66 -29.51 -2.79
C VAL A 331 6.80 -28.24 -3.65
N PRO A 332 5.92 -28.04 -4.65
CA PRO A 332 6.02 -26.87 -5.52
C PRO A 332 5.89 -25.53 -4.80
N ILE A 333 4.91 -25.41 -3.91
CA ILE A 333 4.56 -24.16 -3.23
C ILE A 333 4.69 -24.34 -1.71
N GLU A 334 5.60 -23.57 -1.11
CA GLU A 334 5.75 -23.39 0.33
C GLU A 334 5.05 -22.09 0.74
N ALA A 335 3.96 -22.20 1.50
CA ALA A 335 3.14 -21.06 1.89
C ALA A 335 3.28 -20.73 3.38
N HIS A 336 3.53 -19.47 3.69
CA HIS A 336 3.63 -18.95 5.05
C HIS A 336 2.59 -17.87 5.27
N LEU A 337 1.60 -18.17 6.11
CA LEU A 337 0.40 -17.35 6.28
C LEU A 337 0.37 -16.52 7.57
N SER A 338 1.54 -16.27 8.18
CA SER A 338 1.72 -15.58 9.46
C SER A 338 2.63 -14.37 9.29
N ASP A 339 2.30 -13.22 9.86
CA ASP A 339 3.13 -12.00 9.75
C ASP A 339 4.53 -12.20 10.34
N ASP A 340 5.54 -12.04 9.49
CA ASP A 340 6.96 -12.24 9.83
C ASP A 340 7.82 -11.35 8.92
N PRO A 341 8.04 -10.07 9.31
CA PRO A 341 8.85 -9.16 8.53
C PRO A 341 10.29 -9.62 8.34
N ALA A 342 10.86 -10.37 9.29
CA ALA A 342 12.22 -10.88 9.18
C ALA A 342 12.33 -11.87 8.01
N ARG A 343 11.34 -12.76 7.87
CA ARG A 343 11.24 -13.73 6.77
C ARG A 343 11.03 -13.08 5.41
N SER A 344 10.20 -12.03 5.34
CA SER A 344 10.05 -11.25 4.10
C SER A 344 11.38 -10.71 3.59
N ILE A 345 12.12 -10.05 4.48
CA ILE A 345 13.39 -9.42 4.13
C ILE A 345 14.46 -10.48 3.83
N ALA A 346 14.48 -11.58 4.58
CA ALA A 346 15.35 -12.71 4.27
C ALA A 346 15.05 -13.33 2.89
N ALA A 347 13.78 -13.35 2.48
CA ALA A 347 13.36 -13.81 1.16
C ALA A 347 13.76 -12.83 0.04
N TYR A 348 13.76 -11.51 0.30
CA TYR A 348 14.29 -10.52 -0.64
C TYR A 348 15.78 -10.77 -0.97
N GLN A 349 16.55 -11.32 -0.04
CA GLN A 349 17.97 -11.67 -0.25
C GLN A 349 18.20 -12.97 -1.02
N ARG A 350 17.14 -13.74 -1.35
CA ARG A 350 17.24 -15.13 -1.81
C ARG A 350 16.46 -15.45 -3.07
N PHE A 351 15.57 -14.58 -3.52
CA PHE A 351 14.72 -14.90 -4.66
C PHE A 351 15.51 -14.94 -5.98
N ARG A 352 15.13 -15.87 -6.85
CA ARG A 352 15.52 -15.87 -8.25
C ARG A 352 14.53 -15.08 -9.08
N VAL A 353 13.24 -15.23 -8.78
CA VAL A 353 12.15 -14.47 -9.41
C VAL A 353 11.25 -13.90 -8.33
N LEU A 354 10.95 -12.62 -8.38
CA LEU A 354 9.93 -11.98 -7.54
C LEU A 354 8.67 -11.78 -8.38
N LEU A 355 7.56 -12.36 -7.94
CA LEU A 355 6.25 -12.19 -8.57
C LEU A 355 5.46 -11.10 -7.85
N VAL A 356 5.23 -9.98 -8.52
CA VAL A 356 4.42 -8.85 -8.04
C VAL A 356 3.29 -8.64 -9.03
N ASN A 357 2.20 -9.41 -8.93
CA ASN A 357 1.17 -9.47 -9.97
C ASN A 357 -0.21 -8.91 -9.58
N PRO A 358 -0.34 -7.79 -8.83
CA PRO A 358 -1.65 -7.31 -8.39
C PRO A 358 -2.57 -6.99 -9.57
N VAL A 359 -3.87 -7.18 -9.36
CA VAL A 359 -4.93 -6.80 -10.32
C VAL A 359 -4.86 -5.31 -10.62
N ARG A 360 -4.72 -4.51 -9.57
CA ARG A 360 -4.52 -3.07 -9.62
C ARG A 360 -3.89 -2.64 -8.30
N ASP A 361 -2.94 -1.71 -8.33
CA ASP A 361 -2.27 -1.23 -7.12
C ASP A 361 -1.83 0.23 -7.31
N GLY A 362 -2.04 1.06 -6.29
CA GLY A 362 -1.70 2.48 -6.36
C GLY A 362 -0.19 2.66 -6.51
N LEU A 363 0.55 2.03 -5.62
CA LEU A 363 2.00 1.84 -5.70
C LEU A 363 2.39 0.60 -4.89
N ASN A 364 3.06 -0.35 -5.53
CA ASN A 364 3.59 -1.52 -4.84
C ASN A 364 5.10 -1.36 -4.60
N LEU A 365 5.49 -1.18 -3.34
CA LEU A 365 6.89 -0.99 -2.95
C LEU A 365 7.70 -2.29 -2.85
N VAL A 366 7.06 -3.47 -2.91
CA VAL A 366 7.75 -4.76 -2.78
C VAL A 366 8.82 -4.92 -3.85
N ALA A 367 8.52 -4.58 -5.11
CA ALA A 367 9.49 -4.65 -6.20
C ALA A 367 10.72 -3.74 -5.98
N PRO A 368 10.58 -2.43 -5.75
CA PRO A 368 11.74 -1.56 -5.49
C PRO A 368 12.47 -1.90 -4.19
N GLU A 369 11.77 -2.23 -3.09
CA GLU A 369 12.40 -2.66 -1.83
C GLU A 369 13.24 -3.93 -2.04
N ALA A 370 12.65 -4.96 -2.65
CA ALA A 370 13.33 -6.22 -2.88
C ALA A 370 14.56 -6.05 -3.79
N SER A 371 14.50 -5.14 -4.78
CA SER A 371 15.63 -4.88 -5.68
C SER A 371 16.92 -4.47 -4.96
N LEU A 372 16.82 -3.75 -3.82
CA LEU A 372 17.96 -3.29 -3.04
C LEU A 372 18.70 -4.43 -2.33
N LEU A 373 17.99 -5.52 -2.01
CA LEU A 373 18.52 -6.67 -1.29
C LEU A 373 18.72 -7.90 -2.20
N ALA A 374 18.23 -7.84 -3.42
CA ALA A 374 18.18 -8.95 -4.35
C ALA A 374 19.57 -9.45 -4.76
N PRO A 375 19.73 -10.77 -4.97
CA PRO A 375 20.91 -11.34 -5.63
C PRO A 375 21.19 -10.72 -7.00
N PRO A 376 22.44 -10.79 -7.52
CA PRO A 376 22.80 -10.20 -8.81
C PRO A 376 21.94 -10.66 -9.99
N ASP A 377 21.60 -11.95 -10.05
CA ASP A 377 20.86 -12.53 -11.19
C ASP A 377 19.34 -12.54 -10.97
N ALA A 378 18.82 -11.83 -9.96
CA ALA A 378 17.41 -11.87 -9.62
C ALA A 378 16.54 -11.17 -10.67
N HIS A 379 15.32 -11.67 -10.87
CA HIS A 379 14.37 -11.16 -11.85
C HIS A 379 13.07 -10.69 -11.20
N ILE A 380 12.42 -9.66 -11.75
CA ILE A 380 11.10 -9.21 -11.29
C ILE A 380 10.08 -9.43 -12.41
N VAL A 381 9.00 -10.14 -12.09
CA VAL A 381 7.80 -10.27 -12.92
C VAL A 381 6.71 -9.40 -12.28
N LEU A 382 6.31 -8.35 -12.98
CA LEU A 382 5.47 -7.26 -12.47
C LEU A 382 4.17 -7.13 -13.27
N SER A 383 3.04 -6.98 -12.58
CA SER A 383 1.78 -6.61 -13.25
C SER A 383 1.89 -5.22 -13.85
N ARG A 384 1.50 -5.09 -15.13
CA ARG A 384 1.37 -3.78 -15.81
C ARG A 384 0.35 -2.84 -15.16
N SER A 385 -0.53 -3.37 -14.31
CA SER A 385 -1.57 -2.61 -13.60
C SER A 385 -1.15 -2.10 -12.22
N ALA A 386 0.09 -2.38 -11.78
CA ALA A 386 0.65 -1.77 -10.59
C ALA A 386 1.20 -0.38 -10.93
N GLY A 387 0.92 0.66 -10.13
CA GLY A 387 1.40 2.02 -10.42
C GLY A 387 2.93 2.13 -10.50
N ILE A 388 3.67 1.23 -9.84
CA ILE A 388 5.13 1.15 -9.95
C ILE A 388 5.62 0.77 -11.37
N ALA A 389 4.77 0.10 -12.17
CA ALA A 389 5.11 -0.29 -13.54
C ALA A 389 5.35 0.91 -14.47
N GLU A 390 4.69 2.04 -14.24
CA GLU A 390 4.95 3.27 -15.02
C GLU A 390 6.32 3.91 -14.72
N HIS A 391 6.98 3.47 -13.65
CA HIS A 391 8.27 3.99 -13.22
C HIS A 391 9.45 3.06 -13.54
N ILE A 392 9.24 1.74 -13.43
CA ILE A 392 10.31 0.73 -13.58
C ILE A 392 10.01 -0.32 -14.65
N GLY A 393 8.89 -0.20 -15.38
CA GLY A 393 8.38 -1.22 -16.31
C GLY A 393 9.34 -1.60 -17.42
N ASP A 394 10.17 -0.65 -17.90
CA ASP A 394 11.19 -0.89 -18.91
C ASP A 394 12.37 -1.76 -18.43
N HIS A 395 12.41 -2.07 -17.13
CA HIS A 395 13.52 -2.79 -16.48
C HIS A 395 13.10 -4.13 -15.86
N VAL A 396 11.84 -4.53 -16.03
CA VAL A 396 11.26 -5.74 -15.45
C VAL A 396 10.39 -6.45 -16.48
N THR A 397 9.99 -7.71 -16.24
CA THR A 397 9.05 -8.40 -17.12
C THR A 397 7.62 -8.03 -16.74
N LEU A 398 6.94 -7.28 -17.60
CA LEU A 398 5.55 -6.93 -17.42
C LEU A 398 4.62 -8.07 -17.85
N VAL A 399 3.57 -8.32 -17.06
CA VAL A 399 2.52 -9.32 -17.35
C VAL A 399 1.13 -8.72 -17.20
N ASP A 400 0.15 -9.27 -17.92
CA ASP A 400 -1.25 -9.03 -17.64
C ASP A 400 -1.61 -9.71 -16.32
N PRO A 401 -2.22 -9.01 -15.34
CA PRO A 401 -2.65 -9.67 -14.12
C PRO A 401 -3.71 -10.76 -14.36
N PHE A 402 -4.42 -10.75 -15.48
CA PHE A 402 -5.46 -11.73 -15.79
C PHE A 402 -4.97 -12.90 -16.64
N ASP A 403 -3.88 -12.73 -17.39
CA ASP A 403 -3.31 -13.77 -18.25
C ASP A 403 -2.38 -14.70 -17.47
N VAL A 404 -2.95 -15.83 -17.07
CA VAL A 404 -2.23 -16.89 -16.34
C VAL A 404 -1.17 -17.56 -17.23
N ASP A 405 -1.42 -17.70 -18.54
CA ASP A 405 -0.46 -18.28 -19.49
C ASP A 405 0.73 -17.36 -19.71
N GLU A 406 0.50 -16.05 -19.87
CA GLU A 406 1.56 -15.03 -19.95
C GLU A 406 2.40 -15.03 -18.66
N THR A 407 1.75 -15.01 -17.50
CA THR A 407 2.44 -15.07 -16.21
C THR A 407 3.28 -16.34 -16.07
N ALA A 408 2.73 -17.51 -16.43
CA ALA A 408 3.46 -18.77 -16.38
C ALA A 408 4.70 -18.77 -17.29
N ARG A 409 4.58 -18.26 -18.53
CA ARG A 409 5.71 -18.14 -19.46
C ARG A 409 6.77 -17.15 -18.97
N ALA A 410 6.35 -16.03 -18.39
CA ALA A 410 7.25 -15.06 -17.79
C ALA A 410 8.05 -15.67 -16.62
N LEU A 411 7.40 -16.48 -15.77
CA LEU A 411 8.08 -17.20 -14.69
C LEU A 411 9.09 -18.22 -15.20
N ILE A 412 8.75 -18.98 -16.26
CA ILE A 412 9.69 -19.91 -16.93
C ILE A 412 10.91 -19.16 -17.43
N ASP A 413 10.69 -18.08 -18.19
CA ASP A 413 11.76 -17.27 -18.77
C ASP A 413 12.69 -16.69 -17.69
N ALA A 414 12.08 -16.12 -16.66
CA ALA A 414 12.77 -15.51 -15.53
C ALA A 414 13.59 -16.52 -14.71
N LEU A 415 13.16 -17.79 -14.62
CA LEU A 415 13.96 -18.84 -13.98
C LEU A 415 15.20 -19.21 -14.80
N GLU A 416 15.09 -19.20 -16.13
CA GLU A 416 16.13 -19.67 -17.05
C GLU A 416 17.14 -18.58 -17.46
N ARG A 417 16.76 -17.31 -17.39
CA ARG A 417 17.60 -16.17 -17.82
C ARG A 417 17.95 -15.22 -16.66
N PRO A 418 19.20 -14.78 -16.51
CA PRO A 418 19.56 -13.83 -15.46
C PRO A 418 18.82 -12.51 -15.66
N GLY A 419 18.37 -11.91 -14.56
CA GLY A 419 17.81 -10.56 -14.56
C GLY A 419 18.89 -9.49 -14.37
N ASP A 420 18.52 -8.22 -14.52
CA ASP A 420 19.33 -7.06 -14.12
C ASP A 420 18.45 -6.04 -13.41
N LEU A 421 18.62 -5.91 -12.10
CA LEU A 421 17.86 -4.98 -11.26
C LEU A 421 18.60 -3.68 -10.97
N GLU A 422 19.79 -3.46 -11.55
CA GLU A 422 20.54 -2.23 -11.35
C GLU A 422 19.79 -0.96 -11.81
N PRO A 423 19.07 -0.96 -12.95
CA PRO A 423 18.22 0.17 -13.31
C PRO A 423 17.13 0.47 -12.26
N VAL A 424 16.53 -0.56 -11.67
CA VAL A 424 15.53 -0.41 -10.60
C VAL A 424 16.16 0.21 -9.35
N ARG A 425 17.36 -0.26 -8.93
CA ARG A 425 18.10 0.32 -7.80
C ARG A 425 18.44 1.80 -8.04
N ARG A 426 18.90 2.16 -9.25
CA ARG A 426 19.13 3.56 -9.62
C ARG A 426 17.87 4.40 -9.52
N TRP A 427 16.73 3.88 -9.97
CA TRP A 427 15.44 4.58 -9.81
C TRP A 427 15.14 4.83 -8.33
N VAL A 428 15.26 3.80 -7.48
CA VAL A 428 15.02 3.90 -6.03
C VAL A 428 15.88 5.00 -5.41
N HIS A 429 17.18 5.03 -5.69
CA HIS A 429 18.07 6.07 -5.16
C HIS A 429 17.76 7.48 -5.69
N SER A 430 17.20 7.60 -6.90
CA SER A 430 16.82 8.89 -7.49
C SER A 430 15.49 9.45 -6.97
N ASN A 431 14.66 8.59 -6.35
CA ASN A 431 13.36 8.93 -5.78
C ASN A 431 13.48 9.10 -4.25
N SER A 432 14.16 10.16 -3.80
CA SER A 432 14.41 10.44 -2.38
C SER A 432 13.26 11.18 -1.68
N TRP A 433 13.22 11.10 -0.34
CA TRP A 433 12.26 11.85 0.49
C TRP A 433 12.34 13.36 0.31
N ASP A 434 13.54 13.93 0.18
CA ASP A 434 13.70 15.37 -0.08
C ASP A 434 13.09 15.78 -1.42
N ARG A 435 13.32 14.98 -2.47
CA ARG A 435 12.75 15.22 -3.80
C ARG A 435 11.23 15.05 -3.79
N TRP A 436 10.74 14.04 -3.09
CA TRP A 436 9.32 13.79 -2.93
C TRP A 436 8.63 14.95 -2.21
N LEU A 437 9.16 15.42 -1.08
CA LEU A 437 8.67 16.60 -0.36
C LEU A 437 8.67 17.84 -1.26
N ALA A 438 9.76 18.08 -2.00
CA ALA A 438 9.82 19.19 -2.94
C ALA A 438 8.77 19.11 -4.05
N THR A 439 8.40 17.90 -4.50
CA THR A 439 7.40 17.67 -5.54
C THR A 439 5.98 17.90 -5.04
N ILE A 440 5.68 17.49 -3.81
CA ILE A 440 4.33 17.64 -3.23
C ILE A 440 4.11 18.97 -2.53
N THR A 441 5.12 19.85 -2.50
CA THR A 441 5.03 21.14 -1.85
C THR A 441 4.76 22.22 -2.89
N PRO A 442 3.58 22.87 -2.88
CA PRO A 442 3.26 23.95 -3.80
C PRO A 442 4.30 25.07 -3.76
N THR A 443 4.69 25.55 -4.93
CA THR A 443 5.48 26.77 -5.06
C THR A 443 4.54 27.99 -5.07
N ALA A 444 5.03 29.16 -4.62
CA ALA A 444 4.21 30.39 -4.54
C ALA A 444 3.68 30.90 -5.90
N THR A 445 4.01 30.22 -7.00
CA THR A 445 3.55 30.53 -8.36
C THR A 445 2.34 29.69 -8.77
N GLU A 446 2.04 28.62 -8.03
CA GLU A 446 0.97 27.64 -8.31
C GLU A 446 -0.30 27.90 -7.49
N THR A 447 -0.24 28.74 -6.46
CA THR A 447 -1.41 29.21 -5.70
C THR A 447 -1.99 30.47 -6.37
N ARG A 448 -3.01 30.30 -7.21
CA ARG A 448 -3.87 31.38 -7.71
C ARG A 448 -5.32 30.97 -7.82
#